data_AF-A0A7S2AI48-F1
#
_entry.id   AF-A0A7S2AI48-F1
#
_cell.length_a   1.000
_cell.length_b   1.000
_cell.length_c   1.000
_cell.angle_alpha   90.00
_cell.angle_beta   90.00
_cell.angle_gamma   90.00
#
_symmetry.space_group_name_H-M   'P 1'
#
loop_
_entity.id
_entity.type
_entity.pdbx_description
1 polymer ?
#
loop_
_entity_poly.entity_id
_entity_poly.type
_entity_poly.pdbx_seq_one_letter_code
_entity_poly.pdbx_strand_id
1 'polypeptide(L)'
;TAVAAYRHHDRLYVANVGDSRAVLGCCDPATGGEEASRFRAVDLSVDQRPAREDEKSRILAQGGSVHQSSICVRTGYGSAPRLIRVGPERVWDRKGMCGLGVTRSLGDLGM
;
A
#
# COMPACT_ATOMS: atom_id res chain seq x y z
N THR A 1 5.71 -2.50 7.61
CA THR A 1 5.98 -1.38 6.68
C THR A 1 6.94 -0.41 7.34
N ALA A 2 7.61 0.43 6.58
CA ALA A 2 8.53 1.43 7.10
C ALA A 2 8.59 2.64 6.17
N VAL A 3 8.58 3.83 6.75
CA VAL A 3 8.92 5.08 6.07
C VAL A 3 9.93 5.80 6.95
N ALA A 4 11.02 6.28 6.35
CA ALA A 4 12.10 6.96 7.05
C ALA A 4 12.38 8.31 6.39
N ALA A 5 12.59 9.32 7.21
CA ALA A 5 12.98 10.65 6.78
C ALA A 5 14.33 11.01 7.40
N TYR A 6 15.30 11.36 6.57
CA TYR A 6 16.62 11.81 6.99
C TYR A 6 16.83 13.24 6.51
N ARG A 7 17.05 14.16 7.45
CA ARG A 7 17.35 15.55 7.15
C ARG A 7 18.86 15.76 7.24
N HIS A 8 19.44 16.29 6.17
CA HIS A 8 20.83 16.73 6.14
C HIS A 8 20.88 18.17 5.63
N HIS A 9 21.20 19.10 6.52
CA HIS A 9 21.12 20.54 6.30
C HIS A 9 19.74 21.00 5.79
N ASP A 10 19.68 21.46 4.55
CA ASP A 10 18.52 21.98 3.81
C ASP A 10 17.83 20.91 2.96
N ARG A 11 18.32 19.65 2.99
CA ARG A 11 17.75 18.54 2.23
C ARG A 11 17.02 17.56 3.13
N LEU A 12 15.89 17.07 2.64
CA LEU A 12 15.11 15.99 3.24
C LEU A 12 15.08 14.80 2.29
N TYR A 13 15.60 13.66 2.75
CA TYR A 13 15.57 12.40 2.02
C TYR A 13 14.48 11.52 2.64
N VAL A 14 13.61 10.94 1.80
CA VAL A 14 12.53 10.05 2.23
C VAL A 14 12.70 8.70 1.55
N ALA A 15 12.66 7.62 2.34
CA ALA A 15 12.65 6.25 1.86
C ALA A 15 11.40 5.52 2.37
N ASN A 16 10.78 4.71 1.51
CA ASN A 16 9.51 4.03 1.79
C ASN A 16 9.56 2.55 1.38
N VAL A 17 9.10 1.69 2.28
CA VAL A 17 8.81 0.26 2.07
C VAL A 17 7.45 -0.08 2.72
N GLY A 18 6.39 -0.12 1.91
CA GLY A 18 5.02 -0.43 2.29
C GLY A 18 4.03 0.68 1.96
N ASP A 19 3.06 0.88 2.86
CA ASP A 19 1.97 1.85 2.75
C ASP A 19 1.91 2.85 3.93
N SER A 20 2.96 2.88 4.76
CA SER A 20 3.19 4.00 5.67
C SER A 20 3.62 5.23 4.87
N ARG A 21 3.14 6.43 5.23
CA ARG A 21 3.29 7.63 4.41
C ARG A 21 4.12 8.73 5.07
N ALA A 22 4.89 9.43 4.25
CA ALA A 22 5.49 10.71 4.57
C ALA A 22 4.77 11.82 3.81
N VAL A 23 4.31 12.85 4.53
CA VAL A 23 3.61 14.01 3.97
C VAL A 23 4.25 15.27 4.54
N LEU A 24 4.61 16.22 3.67
CA LEU A 24 5.21 17.49 4.05
C LEU A 24 4.17 18.62 4.01
N GLY A 25 3.97 19.30 5.13
CA GLY A 25 3.24 20.56 5.17
C GLY A 25 4.13 21.71 4.69
N CYS A 26 3.77 22.34 3.57
CA CYS A 26 4.48 23.49 3.01
C CYS A 26 3.68 24.77 3.28
N CYS A 27 4.27 25.76 3.93
CA CYS A 27 3.68 27.10 4.04
C CYS A 27 3.78 27.82 2.68
N ASP A 28 2.68 28.33 2.16
CA ASP A 28 2.71 29.32 1.09
C ASP A 28 2.77 30.73 1.70
N PRO A 29 3.85 31.49 1.48
CA PRO A 29 3.94 32.86 1.99
C PRO A 29 3.11 33.88 1.19
N ALA A 30 2.57 33.53 0.00
CA ALA A 30 1.90 34.46 -0.90
C ALA A 30 0.43 34.75 -0.56
N THR A 31 -0.22 33.93 0.27
CA THR A 31 -1.63 34.12 0.65
C THR A 31 -1.73 34.93 1.95
N GLY A 32 -1.71 36.25 1.82
CA GLY A 32 -1.82 37.22 2.93
C GLY A 32 -3.23 37.35 3.56
N GLY A 33 -3.99 36.27 3.68
CA GLY A 33 -5.33 36.28 4.28
C GLY A 33 -5.64 34.99 5.04
N GLU A 34 -6.18 35.14 6.25
CA GLU A 34 -6.76 34.19 7.22
C GLU A 34 -6.13 32.77 7.33
N GLU A 35 -5.74 32.43 8.57
CA GLU A 35 -4.82 31.38 9.02
C GLU A 35 -5.01 29.94 8.46
N ALA A 36 -6.14 29.61 7.85
CA ALA A 36 -6.45 28.25 7.40
C ALA A 36 -5.93 27.90 5.99
N SER A 37 -5.66 28.87 5.11
CA SER A 37 -5.28 28.62 3.70
C SER A 37 -3.77 28.52 3.44
N ARG A 38 -2.94 28.56 4.49
CA ARG A 38 -1.49 28.76 4.34
C ARG A 38 -0.68 27.48 4.10
N PHE A 39 -1.24 26.29 4.36
CA PHE A 39 -0.47 25.04 4.33
C PHE A 39 -0.95 24.10 3.22
N ARG A 40 -0.03 23.72 2.32
CA ARG A 40 -0.25 22.68 1.32
C ARG A 40 0.39 21.37 1.77
N ALA A 41 -0.38 20.29 1.79
CA ALA A 41 0.16 18.94 1.98
C ALA A 41 0.82 18.44 0.69
N VAL A 42 2.05 17.92 0.79
CA VAL A 42 2.79 17.34 -0.33
C VAL A 42 3.19 15.92 0.04
N ASP A 43 2.69 14.93 -0.68
CA ASP A 43 3.09 13.53 -0.48
C ASP A 43 4.56 13.34 -0.88
N LEU A 44 5.37 12.83 0.04
CA LEU A 44 6.79 12.52 -0.19
C LEU A 44 7.03 11.01 -0.43
N SER A 45 5.98 10.20 -0.37
CA SER A 45 6.04 8.76 -0.56
C SER A 45 4.80 8.27 -1.30
N VAL A 46 4.95 7.22 -2.11
CA VAL A 46 3.84 6.58 -2.83
C VAL A 46 3.63 5.18 -2.29
N ASP A 47 2.39 4.85 -1.88
CA ASP A 47 2.04 3.51 -1.41
C ASP A 47 2.44 2.43 -2.43
N GLN A 48 2.99 1.34 -1.90
CA GLN A 48 3.37 0.16 -2.68
C GLN A 48 2.26 -0.87 -2.56
N ARG A 49 1.18 -0.64 -3.33
CA ARG A 49 -0.06 -1.43 -3.31
C ARG A 49 -0.04 -2.53 -4.38
N PRO A 50 -0.66 -3.70 -4.14
CA PRO A 50 -0.76 -4.78 -5.12
C PRO A 50 -1.48 -4.40 -6.41
N ALA A 51 -2.43 -3.46 -6.33
CA ALA A 51 -3.16 -2.95 -7.50
C ALA A 51 -2.34 -1.94 -8.35
N ARG A 52 -1.14 -1.53 -7.91
CA ARG A 52 -0.29 -0.61 -8.68
C ARG A 52 0.39 -1.41 -9.79
N GLU A 53 0.20 -0.98 -11.04
CA GLU A 53 0.52 -1.80 -12.21
C GLU A 53 2.00 -2.19 -12.30
N ASP A 54 2.91 -1.27 -11.96
CA ASP A 54 4.35 -1.53 -11.93
C ASP A 54 4.76 -2.53 -10.82
N GLU A 55 4.15 -2.43 -9.65
CA GLU A 55 4.37 -3.36 -8.55
C GLU A 55 3.82 -4.76 -8.89
N LYS A 56 2.60 -4.81 -9.45
CA LYS A 56 1.94 -6.04 -9.89
C LYS A 56 2.76 -6.74 -10.97
N SER A 57 3.19 -5.99 -11.99
CA SER A 57 4.04 -6.49 -13.07
C SER A 57 5.35 -7.06 -12.54
N ARG A 58 6.02 -6.37 -11.59
CA ARG A 58 7.24 -6.89 -10.95
C ARG A 58 6.98 -8.23 -10.28
N ILE A 59 5.90 -8.36 -9.52
CA ILE A 59 5.57 -9.59 -8.78
C ILE A 59 5.29 -10.74 -9.75
N LEU A 60 4.43 -10.52 -10.75
CA LEU A 60 4.06 -11.53 -11.73
C LEU A 60 5.27 -11.99 -12.56
N ALA A 61 6.14 -11.06 -12.95
CA ALA A 61 7.37 -11.36 -13.70
C ALA A 61 8.36 -12.25 -12.89
N GLN A 62 8.28 -12.23 -11.56
CA GLN A 62 9.08 -13.08 -10.68
C GLN A 62 8.33 -14.36 -10.26
N GLY A 63 7.17 -14.65 -10.87
CA GLY A 63 6.36 -15.82 -10.57
C GLY A 63 5.56 -15.74 -9.26
N GLY A 64 5.40 -14.55 -8.70
CA GLY A 64 4.53 -14.31 -7.55
C GLY A 64 3.06 -14.17 -7.95
N SER A 65 2.17 -14.17 -6.96
CA SER A 65 0.72 -14.15 -7.16
C SER A 65 0.07 -12.91 -6.55
N VAL A 66 -0.79 -12.23 -7.32
CA VAL A 66 -1.58 -11.09 -6.87
C VAL A 66 -3.05 -11.32 -7.17
N HIS A 67 -3.88 -11.42 -6.13
CA HIS A 67 -5.34 -11.52 -6.25
C HIS A 67 -6.05 -11.19 -4.94
N GLN A 68 -7.37 -10.98 -4.98
CA GLN A 68 -8.21 -10.79 -3.80
C GLN A 68 -8.32 -12.07 -2.96
N SER A 69 -8.61 -11.91 -1.66
CA SER A 69 -8.92 -13.02 -0.78
C SER A 69 -10.18 -13.74 -1.25
N SER A 70 -10.23 -15.05 -1.03
CA SER A 70 -11.39 -15.87 -1.33
C SER A 70 -12.06 -16.32 -0.03
N ILE A 71 -13.37 -16.11 0.07
CA ILE A 71 -14.18 -16.66 1.19
C ILE A 71 -15.24 -17.61 0.66
N CYS A 72 -15.49 -18.67 1.42
CA CYS A 72 -16.55 -19.61 1.14
C CYS A 72 -17.85 -19.11 1.78
N VAL A 73 -18.87 -18.81 0.99
CA VAL A 73 -20.16 -18.30 1.46
C VAL A 73 -21.27 -19.27 1.09
N ARG A 74 -22.20 -19.51 2.03
CA ARG A 74 -23.49 -20.15 1.77
C ARG A 74 -24.58 -19.10 1.77
N THR A 75 -25.24 -18.92 0.63
CA THR A 75 -26.27 -17.90 0.42
C THR A 75 -27.67 -18.32 0.87
N GLY A 76 -27.81 -19.52 1.45
CA GLY A 76 -29.09 -20.05 1.94
C GLY A 76 -28.98 -21.49 2.45
N TYR A 77 -29.98 -21.93 3.23
CA TYR A 77 -30.07 -23.32 3.69
C TYR A 77 -30.21 -24.26 2.49
N GLY A 78 -29.40 -25.33 2.44
CA GLY A 78 -29.37 -26.27 1.30
C GLY A 78 -28.60 -25.79 0.06
N SER A 79 -28.15 -24.53 -0.01
CA SER A 79 -27.33 -24.06 -1.14
C SER A 79 -25.90 -24.61 -1.06
N ALA A 80 -25.34 -24.94 -2.22
CA ALA A 80 -23.94 -25.30 -2.36
C ALA A 80 -23.03 -24.10 -1.97
N PRO A 81 -21.94 -24.35 -1.22
CA PRO A 81 -20.98 -23.30 -0.91
C PRO A 81 -20.39 -22.71 -2.20
N ARG A 82 -20.27 -21.39 -2.26
CA ARG A 82 -19.60 -20.68 -3.37
C ARG A 82 -18.37 -19.94 -2.85
N LEU A 83 -17.29 -20.04 -3.61
CA LEU A 83 -16.08 -19.26 -3.37
C LEU A 83 -16.26 -17.88 -4.02
N ILE A 84 -16.24 -16.82 -3.22
CA ILE A 84 -16.33 -15.44 -3.71
C ILE A 84 -15.04 -14.69 -3.38
N ARG A 85 -14.62 -13.80 -4.29
CA ARG A 85 -13.47 -12.91 -4.08
C ARG A 85 -13.93 -11.68 -3.29
N VAL A 86 -13.16 -11.28 -2.29
CA VAL A 86 -13.49 -10.19 -1.38
C VAL A 86 -12.27 -9.35 -1.02
N GLY A 87 -12.50 -8.06 -0.77
CA GLY A 87 -11.47 -7.12 -0.33
C GLY A 87 -10.52 -6.67 -1.45
N PRO A 88 -9.49 -5.88 -1.13
CA PRO A 88 -8.49 -5.44 -2.11
C PRO A 88 -7.59 -6.59 -2.57
N GLU A 89 -6.88 -6.39 -3.68
CA GLU A 89 -5.82 -7.29 -4.11
C GLU A 89 -4.72 -7.40 -3.05
N ARG A 90 -4.16 -8.60 -2.93
CA ARG A 90 -3.10 -8.96 -1.98
C ARG A 90 -2.01 -9.75 -2.69
N VAL A 91 -0.79 -9.68 -2.19
CA VAL A 91 0.33 -10.55 -2.59
C VAL A 91 0.23 -11.84 -1.79
N TRP A 92 0.30 -12.98 -2.47
CA TRP A 92 0.18 -14.29 -1.85
C TRP A 92 1.45 -15.10 -2.02
N ASP A 93 1.76 -15.90 -1.00
CA ASP A 93 2.78 -16.95 -1.06
C ASP A 93 2.38 -18.05 -2.06
N ARG A 94 3.33 -18.94 -2.36
CA ARG A 94 3.09 -20.06 -3.28
C ARG A 94 2.01 -21.03 -2.81
N LYS A 95 1.72 -21.07 -1.51
CA LYS A 95 0.68 -21.93 -0.92
C LYS A 95 -0.68 -21.23 -0.82
N GLY A 96 -0.75 -19.92 -1.10
CA GLY A 96 -1.99 -19.14 -1.08
C GLY A 96 -2.56 -18.88 0.32
N MET A 97 -1.74 -18.86 1.37
CA MET A 97 -2.14 -18.71 2.77
C MET A 97 -1.83 -17.32 3.36
N CYS A 98 -0.78 -16.64 2.89
CA CYS A 98 -0.30 -15.38 3.48
C CYS A 98 -0.54 -14.20 2.55
N GLY A 99 -1.71 -13.53 2.64
CA GLY A 99 -2.09 -12.43 1.75
C GLY A 99 -1.70 -11.03 2.27
N LEU A 100 -0.55 -10.49 1.87
CA LEU A 100 -0.14 -9.12 2.22
C LEU A 100 -0.88 -8.06 1.40
N GLY A 101 -1.33 -6.99 2.07
CA GLY A 101 -1.94 -5.81 1.42
C GLY A 101 -0.94 -4.82 0.82
N VAL A 102 0.36 -5.12 0.90
CA VAL A 102 1.47 -4.31 0.39
C VAL A 102 2.41 -5.18 -0.43
N THR A 103 3.15 -4.57 -1.36
CA THR A 103 4.05 -5.27 -2.30
C THR A 103 5.52 -5.21 -1.91
N ARG A 104 5.85 -4.42 -0.89
CA ARG A 104 7.17 -4.38 -0.27
C ARG A 104 7.02 -4.23 1.24
N SER A 105 7.81 -4.99 1.98
CA SER A 105 7.85 -4.99 3.44
C SER A 105 9.27 -5.29 3.90
N LEU A 106 9.56 -5.02 5.17
CA LEU A 106 10.72 -5.57 5.85
C LEU A 106 10.25 -6.77 6.67
N GLY A 107 10.93 -7.90 6.56
CA GLY A 107 10.52 -9.15 7.22
C GLY A 107 9.66 -10.04 6.33
N ASP A 108 8.69 -10.73 6.94
CA ASP A 108 7.83 -11.73 6.29
C ASP A 108 8.59 -12.88 5.59
N LEU A 109 9.62 -13.39 6.27
CA LEU A 109 10.47 -14.49 5.78
C LEU A 109 9.74 -15.84 5.68
N GLY A 110 8.50 -15.91 6.15
CA GLY A 110 7.66 -17.12 6.10
C GLY A 110 6.82 -17.24 4.83
N MET A 111 6.89 -16.24 3.95
CA MET A 111 6.19 -16.19 2.66
C MET A 111 6.93 -16.94 1.55
#